data_AF-A0AAJ2W6Q5-F1
#
_entry.id   AF-A0AAJ2W6Q5-F1
#
_cell.length_a   1.000
_cell.length_b   1.000
_cell.length_c   1.000
_cell.angle_alpha   90.00
_cell.angle_beta   90.00
_cell.angle_gamma   90.00
#
_symmetry.space_group_name_H-M   'P 1'
#
loop_
_entity.id
_entity.type
_entity.pdbx_description
1 polymer ?
#
loop_
_entity_poly.entity_id
_entity_poly.type
_entity_poly.pdbx_seq_one_letter_code
_entity_poly.pdbx_strand_id
1 'polypeptide(L)'
;MGSDESWSDGGVVYRITVFGNRLTLEMTEPRRDDSDDSGGVTMDISRMWHRGQSGAARLTIVSRTGAVTIPCPLPIARRLVTRWSATTGDSVGDDRLPMKDEHP
;
A
#
# COMPACT_ATOMS: atom_id res chain seq x y z
N MET A 1 3.07 -3.82 -18.02
CA MET A 1 1.66 -3.92 -17.61
C MET A 1 1.63 -3.92 -16.09
N GLY A 2 1.01 -2.93 -15.45
CA GLY A 2 0.89 -2.90 -13.99
C GLY A 2 -0.34 -3.67 -13.55
N SER A 3 -0.16 -4.78 -12.83
CA SER A 3 -1.29 -5.55 -12.28
C SER A 3 -1.91 -4.80 -11.11
N ASP A 4 -3.23 -4.69 -11.07
CA ASP A 4 -3.95 -4.21 -9.90
C ASP A 4 -3.84 -5.24 -8.74
N GLU A 5 -3.60 -4.75 -7.54
CA GLU A 5 -3.68 -5.56 -6.31
C GLU A 5 -4.93 -5.12 -5.53
N SER A 6 -5.80 -6.06 -5.20
CA SER A 6 -7.04 -5.77 -4.46
C SER A 6 -7.22 -6.67 -3.25
N TRP A 7 -7.74 -6.11 -2.16
CA TRP A 7 -8.13 -6.85 -0.96
C TRP A 7 -9.25 -6.14 -0.21
N SER A 8 -9.87 -6.82 0.75
CA SER A 8 -10.90 -6.27 1.61
C SER A 8 -10.51 -6.34 3.08
N ASP A 9 -10.77 -5.28 3.84
CA ASP A 9 -10.62 -5.23 5.30
C ASP A 9 -11.81 -4.50 5.91
N GLY A 10 -12.48 -5.09 6.91
CA GLY A 10 -13.63 -4.46 7.58
C GLY A 10 -14.80 -4.08 6.66
N GLY A 11 -14.92 -4.72 5.49
CA GLY A 11 -15.90 -4.39 4.46
C GLY A 11 -15.45 -3.30 3.47
N VAL A 12 -14.32 -2.63 3.71
CA VAL A 12 -13.69 -1.69 2.78
C VAL A 12 -12.85 -2.47 1.78
N VAL A 13 -13.07 -2.24 0.49
CA VAL A 13 -12.26 -2.79 -0.60
C VAL A 13 -11.18 -1.80 -0.98
N TYR A 14 -9.93 -2.25 -0.91
CA TYR A 14 -8.76 -1.52 -1.36
C TYR A 14 -8.35 -2.06 -2.73
N ARG A 15 -8.14 -1.18 -3.70
CA ARG A 15 -7.49 -1.51 -4.98
C ARG A 15 -6.32 -0.57 -5.20
N ILE A 16 -5.14 -1.14 -5.47
CA ILE A 16 -3.90 -0.41 -5.70
C ILE A 16 -3.34 -0.75 -7.06
N THR A 17 -3.03 0.29 -7.84
CA THR A 17 -2.27 0.18 -9.08
C THR A 17 -0.98 0.96 -8.97
N VAL A 18 0.16 0.31 -9.24
CA VAL A 18 1.50 0.93 -9.21
C VAL A 18 2.07 0.99 -10.63
N PHE A 19 2.47 2.19 -11.06
CA PHE A 19 3.11 2.44 -12.34
C PHE A 19 4.29 3.41 -12.16
N GLY A 20 5.52 2.88 -12.19
CA GLY A 20 6.69 3.68 -11.85
C GLY A 20 6.65 4.13 -10.39
N ASN A 21 6.95 5.41 -10.17
CA ASN A 21 6.78 6.06 -8.87
C ASN A 21 5.33 6.51 -8.60
N ARG A 22 4.37 6.25 -9.47
CA ARG A 22 2.98 6.68 -9.30
C ARG A 22 2.10 5.55 -8.80
N LEU A 23 1.24 5.84 -7.83
CA LEU A 23 0.26 4.90 -7.29
C LEU A 23 -1.14 5.48 -7.31
N THR A 24 -2.10 4.65 -7.71
CA THR A 24 -3.54 4.94 -7.57
C THR A 24 -4.10 4.03 -6.48
N LEU A 25 -4.69 4.64 -5.45
CA LEU A 25 -5.35 3.97 -4.33
C LEU A 25 -6.85 4.24 -4.44
N GLU A 26 -7.60 3.19 -4.71
CA GLU A 26 -9.06 3.20 -4.67
C GLU A 26 -9.52 2.55 -3.37
N MET A 27 -10.39 3.23 -2.64
CA MET A 27 -10.99 2.73 -1.40
C MET A 27 -12.51 2.77 -1.58
N THR A 28 -13.15 1.61 -1.50
CA THR A 28 -14.59 1.48 -1.62
C THR A 28 -15.13 0.90 -0.33
N GLU A 29 -15.72 1.75 0.51
CA GLU A 29 -16.39 1.33 1.74
C GLU A 29 -17.69 0.56 1.40
N PRO A 30 -18.14 -0.37 2.26
CA PRO A 30 -19.40 -1.07 2.03
C PRO A 30 -20.51 -0.03 2.13
N ARG A 31 -21.20 0.19 1.00
CA ARG A 31 -22.19 1.27 0.83
C ARG A 31 -23.16 1.33 2.02
N ARG A 32 -23.16 2.46 2.74
CA ARG A 32 -24.44 3.04 3.17
C ARG A 32 -25.03 3.68 1.90
N ASP A 33 -26.31 3.43 1.64
CA ASP A 33 -27.07 3.65 0.39
C ASP A 33 -26.95 5.02 -0.36
N ASP A 34 -26.09 5.96 0.04
CA ASP A 34 -26.15 7.36 -0.40
C ASP A 34 -24.85 7.98 -1.00
N SER A 35 -23.82 7.21 -1.36
CA SER A 35 -22.58 7.81 -1.92
C SER A 35 -22.12 7.19 -3.24
N ASP A 36 -22.28 7.95 -4.32
CA ASP A 36 -21.82 7.67 -5.69
C ASP A 36 -20.33 8.00 -5.92
N ASP A 37 -19.56 8.24 -4.85
CA ASP A 37 -18.21 8.83 -4.96
C ASP A 37 -17.12 7.77 -4.75
N SER A 38 -16.93 6.91 -5.76
CA SER A 38 -15.78 6.00 -5.83
C SER A 38 -14.61 6.67 -6.58
N GLY A 39 -14.06 7.75 -5.99
CA GLY A 39 -12.91 8.47 -6.52
C GLY A 39 -11.58 7.89 -6.04
N GLY A 40 -10.81 7.25 -6.92
CA GLY A 40 -9.44 6.81 -6.61
C GLY A 40 -8.49 7.99 -6.37
N VAL A 41 -7.63 7.89 -5.36
CA VAL A 41 -6.58 8.88 -5.08
C VAL A 41 -5.31 8.49 -5.80
N THR A 42 -4.84 9.35 -6.70
CA THR A 42 -3.55 9.16 -7.37
C THR A 42 -2.47 10.00 -6.71
N MET A 43 -1.32 9.40 -6.39
CA MET A 43 -0.20 10.08 -5.72
C MET A 43 1.16 9.65 -6.28
N ASP A 44 2.12 10.57 -6.26
CA ASP A 44 3.53 10.30 -6.54
C ASP A 44 4.22 9.83 -5.25
N ILE A 45 4.77 8.62 -5.29
CA ILE A 45 5.40 7.94 -4.18
C ILE A 45 6.86 8.34 -4.10
N SER A 46 7.27 8.82 -2.93
CA SER A 46 8.67 9.03 -2.60
C SER A 46 9.26 7.85 -1.83
N ARG A 47 8.47 7.21 -0.95
CA ARG A 47 8.89 6.03 -0.18
C ARG A 47 7.71 5.09 0.05
N MET A 48 7.96 3.78 0.03
CA MET A 48 6.98 2.76 0.39
C MET A 48 7.63 1.67 1.24
N TRP A 49 6.97 1.26 2.32
CA TRP A 49 7.41 0.11 3.12
C TRP A 49 6.22 -0.53 3.81
N HIS A 50 6.40 -1.74 4.34
CA HIS A 50 5.39 -2.41 5.15
C HIS A 50 5.93 -2.81 6.52
N ARG A 51 5.05 -2.94 7.51
CA ARG A 51 5.32 -3.54 8.83
C ARG A 51 4.27 -4.56 9.18
N GLY A 52 4.64 -5.67 9.80
CA GLY A 52 3.71 -6.70 10.25
C GLY A 52 4.27 -8.11 10.11
N GLN A 53 3.61 -9.05 10.77
CA GLN A 53 3.97 -10.47 10.81
C GLN A 53 2.72 -11.33 10.55
N SER A 54 2.92 -12.54 10.05
CA SER A 54 1.88 -13.58 9.97
C SER A 54 0.56 -13.14 9.33
N GLY A 55 0.55 -12.99 8.00
CA GLY A 55 -0.67 -12.77 7.21
C GLY A 55 -1.19 -11.32 7.20
N ALA A 56 -0.94 -10.55 8.26
CA ALA A 56 -1.34 -9.15 8.37
C ALA A 56 -0.13 -8.20 8.31
N ALA A 57 -0.29 -7.10 7.58
CA ALA A 57 0.67 -6.01 7.51
C ALA A 57 -0.03 -4.65 7.46
N ARG A 58 0.77 -3.60 7.68
CA ARG A 58 0.44 -2.21 7.43
C ARG A 58 1.35 -1.73 6.32
N LEU A 59 0.77 -1.24 5.23
CA LEU A 59 1.50 -0.64 4.13
C LEU A 59 1.54 0.88 4.36
N THR A 60 2.74 1.45 4.44
CA THR A 60 2.94 2.90 4.54
C THR A 60 3.45 3.42 3.19
N ILE A 61 2.74 4.41 2.65
CA ILE A 61 3.04 5.08 1.38
C ILE A 61 3.27 6.55 1.69
N VAL A 62 4.44 7.06 1.33
CA VAL A 62 4.82 8.46 1.53
C VAL A 62 4.84 9.16 0.17
N SER A 63 4.12 10.27 0.10
CA SER A 63 4.05 11.16 -1.06
C SER A 63 4.39 12.60 -0.66
N ARG A 64 4.37 13.53 -1.62
CA ARG A 64 4.56 14.96 -1.34
C ARG A 64 3.50 15.56 -0.43
N THR A 65 2.29 15.02 -0.44
CA THR A 65 1.14 15.57 0.31
C THR A 65 1.05 15.00 1.72
N GLY A 66 1.80 13.93 2.01
CA GLY A 66 1.82 13.29 3.32
C GLY A 66 2.08 11.78 3.22
N ALA A 67 1.98 11.12 4.38
CA ALA A 67 2.09 9.67 4.50
C ALA A 67 0.72 9.07 4.82
N VAL A 68 0.35 8.00 4.11
CA VAL A 68 -0.83 7.18 4.38
C VAL A 68 -0.39 5.80 4.84
N THR A 69 -1.06 5.24 5.85
CA THR A 69 -0.82 3.87 6.31
C THR A 69 -2.13 3.11 6.33
N ILE A 70 -2.21 2.04 5.54
CA ILE A 70 -3.42 1.22 5.37
C ILE A 70 -3.19 -0.23 5.83
N PRO A 71 -4.24 -0.93 6.31
CA PRO A 71 -4.18 -2.36 6.52
C PRO A 71 -3.98 -3.07 5.18
N CYS A 72 -3.09 -4.06 5.13
CA CYS A 72 -2.77 -4.79 3.91
C CYS A 72 -2.37 -6.24 4.24
N PRO A 73 -2.86 -7.25 3.49
CA PRO A 73 -2.35 -8.60 3.60
C PRO A 73 -0.84 -8.65 3.32
N LEU A 74 -0.08 -9.33 4.19
CA LEU A 74 1.38 -9.38 4.08
C LEU A 74 1.91 -9.81 2.70
N PRO A 75 1.32 -10.82 2.01
CA PRO A 75 1.74 -11.19 0.65
C PRO A 75 1.57 -10.06 -0.37
N ILE A 76 0.51 -9.25 -0.24
CA ILE A 76 0.23 -8.11 -1.12
C ILE A 76 1.22 -6.97 -0.82
N ALA A 77 1.41 -6.64 0.44
CA ALA A 77 2.32 -5.57 0.87
C ALA A 77 3.75 -5.81 0.37
N ARG A 78 4.24 -7.06 0.47
CA ARG A 78 5.55 -7.46 -0.08
C ARG A 78 5.64 -7.23 -1.59
N ARG A 79 4.65 -7.70 -2.35
CA ARG A 79 4.62 -7.53 -3.82
C ARG A 79 4.60 -6.05 -4.22
N LEU A 80 3.79 -5.23 -3.56
CA LEU A 80 3.69 -3.79 -3.85
C LEU A 80 5.03 -3.08 -3.60
N VAL A 81 5.67 -3.32 -2.46
CA VAL A 81 6.98 -2.73 -2.15
C VAL A 81 8.04 -3.19 -3.14
N THR A 82 8.16 -4.50 -3.40
CA THR A 82 9.12 -5.04 -4.38
C THR A 82 8.90 -4.45 -5.77
N ARG A 83 7.64 -4.35 -6.22
CA ARG A 83 7.30 -3.78 -7.52
C ARG A 83 7.69 -2.31 -7.62
N TRP A 84 7.36 -1.51 -6.61
CA TRP A 84 7.73 -0.10 -6.57
C TRP A 84 9.25 0.07 -6.61
N SER A 85 10.00 -0.62 -5.73
CA SER A 85 11.46 -0.57 -5.67
C SER A 85 12.13 -0.94 -7.01
N ALA A 86 11.60 -1.97 -7.69
CA ALA A 86 12.10 -2.38 -9.01
C ALA A 86 11.90 -1.30 -10.09
N THR A 87 10.88 -0.45 -9.95
CA THR A 87 10.58 0.60 -10.94
C THR A 87 11.27 1.93 -10.68
N THR A 88 11.54 2.28 -9.42
CA THR A 88 12.18 3.56 -9.06
C THR A 88 13.70 3.48 -9.00
N GLY A 89 14.27 2.28 -9.09
CA GLY A 89 15.70 2.06 -8.82
C GLY A 89 16.06 2.33 -7.35
N ASP A 90 15.05 2.50 -6.49
CA ASP A 90 15.21 2.64 -5.06
C ASP A 90 15.44 1.22 -4.51
N SER A 91 16.69 0.78 -4.60
CA SER A 91 17.19 -0.48 -4.01
C SER A 91 17.18 -0.47 -2.48
N VAL A 92 16.32 0.32 -1.82
CA VAL A 92 16.07 0.26 -0.38
C VAL A 92 15.02 -0.82 -0.11
N GLY A 93 15.27 -1.99 -0.67
CA GLY A 93 14.45 -3.18 -0.51
C GLY A 93 15.33 -4.36 -0.15
N ASP A 94 16.14 -4.25 0.91
CA ASP A 94 16.63 -5.45 1.62
C ASP A 94 17.28 -5.18 3.01
N ASP A 95 17.82 -3.99 3.30
CA ASP A 95 18.67 -3.80 4.51
C ASP A 95 17.96 -3.38 5.82
N ARG A 96 16.63 -3.36 5.83
CA ARG A 96 15.89 -3.27 7.10
C ARG A 96 15.20 -4.59 7.32
N LEU A 97 15.96 -5.53 7.91
CA LEU A 97 15.41 -6.59 8.76
C LEU A 97 14.13 -6.07 9.43
N PRO A 98 13.04 -6.86 9.50
CA PRO A 98 11.87 -6.47 10.27
C PRO A 98 12.40 -6.05 11.63
N MET A 99 12.27 -4.75 11.95
CA MET A 99 12.63 -4.23 13.27
C MET A 99 11.89 -5.15 14.22
N LYS A 100 12.64 -6.04 14.88
CA LYS A 100 12.10 -6.86 15.96
C LYS A 100 11.45 -5.84 16.88
N ASP A 101 10.18 -6.07 17.18
CA ASP A 101 9.44 -5.32 18.16
C ASP A 101 10.35 -5.14 19.39
N GLU A 102 10.86 -3.91 19.54
CA GLU A 102 11.51 -3.47 20.75
C GLU A 102 10.34 -3.26 21.73
N HIS A 103 9.97 -4.36 22.40
CA HIS A 103 9.04 -4.32 23.51
C HIS A 103 9.66 -3.50 24.66
N PRO A 104 8.83 -2.77 25.43
CA PRO A 104 9.24 -1.76 26.40
C PRO A 104 10.07 -2.28 27.57
#